data_AF-A0A2J8LDA9-F1
#
_entry.id   AF-A0A2J8LDA9-F1
#
_cell.length_a   1.000
_cell.length_b   1.000
_cell.length_c   1.000
_cell.angle_alpha   90.00
_cell.angle_beta   90.00
_cell.angle_gamma   90.00
#
_symmetry.space_group_name_H-M   'P 1'
#
loop_
_entity.id
_entity.type
_entity.pdbx_description
1 polymer ?
#
loop_
_entity_poly.entity_id
_entity_poly.type
_entity_poly.pdbx_seq_one_letter_code
_entity_poly.pdbx_strand_id
1 'polypeptide(L)'
;LTASEAKKLPIQEFHLSRILQELGLNQEQFVDLCILLGSDYCESIRGIGPKRAVDLIQKHKSIEEIVRRLDPNKYPVPENWLHKEAHQLFLEPEVLDPESVELKWSEPNEEELIKFMCGEKQFSEERIRSGVKRLSKSRQGSTQGRLDDFFKP
;
A
#
# COMPACT_ATOMS: atom_id res chain seq x y z
N LEU A 1 7.52 1.86 -4.20
CA LEU A 1 8.38 0.99 -5.04
C LEU A 1 7.85 0.98 -6.47
N THR A 2 8.41 1.78 -7.37
CA THR A 2 8.16 1.66 -8.82
C THR A 2 9.51 1.63 -9.53
N ALA A 3 10.06 0.44 -9.67
CA ALA A 3 11.27 0.23 -10.47
C ALA A 3 10.86 0.04 -11.93
N SER A 4 11.58 0.67 -12.86
CA SER A 4 11.40 0.38 -14.28
C SER A 4 11.70 -1.09 -14.57
N GLU A 5 10.95 -1.70 -15.49
CA GLU A 5 11.14 -3.10 -15.94
C GLU A 5 12.61 -3.38 -16.31
N ALA A 6 13.32 -2.37 -16.84
CA ALA A 6 14.74 -2.42 -17.15
C ALA A 6 15.64 -2.83 -15.96
N LYS A 7 15.21 -2.58 -14.72
CA LYS A 7 15.95 -2.95 -13.51
C LYS A 7 15.84 -4.45 -13.18
N LYS A 8 14.96 -5.21 -13.85
CA LYS A 8 14.78 -6.67 -13.71
C LYS A 8 14.68 -7.15 -12.24
N LEU A 9 14.12 -6.33 -11.36
CA LEU A 9 13.89 -6.74 -9.99
C LEU A 9 12.79 -7.81 -9.97
N PRO A 10 12.92 -8.86 -9.15
CA PRO A 10 11.88 -9.86 -9.01
C PRO A 10 10.63 -9.22 -8.42
N ILE A 11 9.47 -9.79 -8.77
CA ILE A 11 8.21 -9.44 -8.11
C ILE A 11 8.31 -9.87 -6.65
N GLN A 12 8.02 -8.95 -5.74
CA GLN A 12 7.99 -9.21 -4.30
C GLN A 12 6.56 -9.06 -3.81
N GLU A 13 6.07 -10.08 -3.11
CA GLU A 13 4.77 -10.09 -2.45
C GLU A 13 4.97 -10.21 -0.94
N PHE A 14 4.24 -9.40 -0.18
CA PHE A 14 4.33 -9.37 1.28
C PHE A 14 2.97 -9.75 1.87
N HIS A 15 2.92 -10.90 2.55
CA HIS A 15 1.71 -11.34 3.24
C HIS A 15 1.70 -10.79 4.67
N LEU A 16 0.77 -9.89 4.96
CA LEU A 16 0.60 -9.31 6.30
C LEU A 16 0.43 -10.40 7.37
N SER A 17 -0.35 -11.43 7.10
CA SER A 17 -0.56 -12.55 8.04
C SER A 17 0.74 -13.28 8.41
N ARG A 18 1.68 -13.43 7.47
CA ARG A 18 3.01 -14.02 7.74
C ARG A 18 3.87 -13.09 8.57
N ILE A 19 3.86 -11.78 8.27
CA ILE A 19 4.60 -10.77 9.04
C ILE A 19 4.12 -10.75 10.50
N LEU A 20 2.81 -10.71 10.72
CA LEU A 20 2.21 -10.76 12.06
C LEU A 20 2.57 -12.05 12.80
N GLN A 21 2.52 -13.20 12.11
CA GLN A 21 2.89 -14.50 12.66
C GLN A 21 4.36 -14.56 13.08
N GLU A 22 5.28 -14.13 12.21
CA GLU A 22 6.72 -14.19 12.47
C GLU A 22 7.16 -13.23 13.57
N LEU A 23 6.54 -12.03 13.63
CA LEU A 23 6.83 -11.05 14.69
C LEU A 23 6.07 -11.35 15.99
N GLY A 24 5.07 -12.24 15.96
CA GLY A 24 4.22 -12.56 17.10
C GLY A 24 3.36 -11.37 17.56
N LEU A 25 2.87 -10.59 16.60
CA LEU A 25 2.12 -9.35 16.85
C LEU A 25 0.69 -9.45 16.31
N ASN A 26 -0.24 -8.71 16.92
CA ASN A 26 -1.54 -8.42 16.32
C ASN A 26 -1.47 -7.15 15.45
N GLN A 27 -2.57 -6.80 14.80
CA GLN A 27 -2.63 -5.63 13.91
C GLN A 27 -2.33 -4.32 14.64
N GLU A 28 -2.89 -4.10 15.83
CA GLU A 28 -2.69 -2.88 16.63
C GLU A 28 -1.22 -2.70 17.02
N GLN A 29 -0.58 -3.78 17.49
CA GLN A 29 0.86 -3.80 17.83
C GLN A 29 1.74 -3.55 16.60
N PHE A 30 1.34 -4.08 15.45
CA PHE A 30 2.08 -3.88 14.21
C PHE A 30 1.96 -2.43 13.72
N VAL A 31 0.80 -1.80 13.86
CA VAL A 31 0.61 -0.35 13.61
C VAL A 31 1.49 0.47 14.55
N ASP A 32 1.49 0.18 15.85
CA ASP A 32 2.35 0.84 16.83
C ASP A 32 3.85 0.66 16.50
N LEU A 33 4.24 -0.53 16.07
CA LEU A 33 5.60 -0.79 15.59
C LEU A 33 5.93 0.13 14.41
N CYS A 34 5.08 0.22 13.40
CA CYS A 34 5.28 1.09 12.24
C CYS A 34 5.38 2.57 12.62
N ILE A 35 4.59 3.03 13.60
CA ILE A 35 4.68 4.39 14.14
C ILE A 35 6.06 4.63 14.78
N LEU A 36 6.57 3.67 15.56
CA LEU A 36 7.90 3.76 16.17
C LEU A 36 9.04 3.71 15.14
N LEU A 37 8.85 3.03 14.01
CA LEU A 37 9.81 3.00 12.90
C LEU A 37 9.87 4.35 12.14
N GLY A 38 8.82 5.15 12.25
CA GLY A 38 8.62 6.39 11.51
C GLY A 38 7.51 6.22 10.46
N SER A 39 6.45 7.00 10.62
CA SER A 39 5.35 7.11 9.67
C SER A 39 5.21 8.55 9.16
N ASP A 40 4.42 8.75 8.12
CA ASP A 40 4.18 10.09 7.56
C ASP A 40 3.23 10.95 8.43
N TYR A 41 2.60 10.37 9.45
CA TYR A 41 1.49 10.98 10.19
C TYR A 41 1.86 11.51 11.58
N CYS A 42 2.97 11.08 12.14
CA CYS A 42 3.49 11.59 13.40
C CYS A 42 4.99 11.32 13.56
N GLU A 43 5.64 12.04 14.47
CA GLU A 43 7.03 11.82 14.85
C GLU A 43 7.26 10.39 15.41
N SER A 44 8.52 9.96 15.43
CA SER A 44 8.98 8.75 16.14
C SER A 44 9.86 9.11 17.34
N ILE A 45 10.13 8.15 18.23
CA ILE A 45 11.00 8.40 19.39
C ILE A 45 12.47 8.40 18.94
N ARG A 46 13.13 9.56 19.05
CA ARG A 46 14.56 9.69 18.71
C ARG A 46 15.40 8.65 19.47
N GLY A 47 16.24 7.92 18.73
CA GLY A 47 17.13 6.90 19.29
C GLY A 47 16.50 5.52 19.46
N ILE A 48 15.23 5.34 19.08
CA ILE A 48 14.60 4.02 18.94
C ILE A 48 14.56 3.66 17.45
N GLY A 49 15.50 2.80 17.03
CA GLY A 49 15.54 2.25 15.67
C GLY A 49 14.86 0.88 15.56
N PRO A 50 14.90 0.24 14.38
CA PRO A 50 14.08 -0.93 14.08
C PRO A 50 14.22 -2.11 15.06
N LYS A 51 15.45 -2.48 15.39
CA LYS A 51 15.70 -3.58 16.34
C LYS A 51 15.05 -3.32 17.70
N ARG A 52 15.21 -2.10 18.21
CA ARG A 52 14.71 -1.73 19.54
C ARG A 52 13.20 -1.54 19.54
N ALA A 53 12.62 -1.01 18.46
CA ALA A 53 11.18 -0.87 18.32
C ALA A 53 10.49 -2.24 18.36
N VAL A 54 11.01 -3.23 17.63
CA VAL A 54 10.49 -4.61 17.66
C VAL A 54 10.57 -5.19 19.08
N ASP A 55 11.73 -5.12 19.74
CA ASP A 55 11.89 -5.64 21.11
C ASP A 55 10.92 -5.00 22.09
N LEU A 56 10.74 -3.66 21.99
CA LEU A 56 9.86 -2.90 22.88
C LEU A 56 8.40 -3.28 22.66
N ILE A 57 7.93 -3.37 21.41
CA ILE A 57 6.54 -3.74 21.10
C ILE A 57 6.26 -5.18 21.49
N GLN A 58 7.18 -6.11 21.23
CA GLN A 58 7.02 -7.50 21.65
C GLN A 58 6.91 -7.63 23.18
N LYS A 59 7.64 -6.81 23.93
CA LYS A 59 7.63 -6.85 25.40
C LYS A 59 6.47 -6.09 26.04
N HIS A 60 6.16 -4.89 25.54
CA HIS A 60 5.26 -3.93 26.18
C HIS A 60 3.90 -3.79 25.49
N LYS A 61 3.76 -4.33 24.27
CA LYS A 61 2.51 -4.47 23.51
C LYS A 61 1.86 -3.18 23.00
N SER A 62 2.12 -2.01 23.58
CA SER A 62 1.62 -0.74 23.03
C SER A 62 2.58 0.42 23.28
N ILE A 63 2.45 1.49 22.50
CA ILE A 63 3.22 2.72 22.69
C ILE A 63 2.98 3.33 24.09
N GLU A 64 1.75 3.30 24.62
CA GLU A 64 1.44 3.84 25.95
C GLU A 64 2.25 3.13 27.04
N GLU A 65 2.32 1.80 27.00
CA GLU A 65 3.09 1.04 27.99
C GLU A 65 4.59 1.23 27.78
N ILE A 66 5.06 1.39 26.53
CA ILE A 66 6.46 1.73 26.25
C ILE A 66 6.81 3.07 26.91
N VAL A 67 6.00 4.11 26.71
CA VAL A 67 6.25 5.45 27.27
C VAL A 67 6.28 5.41 28.80
N ARG A 68 5.43 4.62 29.45
CA ARG A 68 5.45 4.45 30.92
C ARG A 68 6.72 3.76 31.44
N ARG A 69 7.39 2.95 30.63
CA ARG A 69 8.54 2.12 31.01
C ARG A 69 9.88 2.68 30.54
N LEU A 70 9.87 3.60 29.58
CA LEU A 70 11.07 4.25 29.07
C LEU A 70 11.61 5.26 30.08
N ASP A 71 12.94 5.37 30.13
CA ASP A 71 13.64 6.44 30.85
C ASP A 71 13.53 7.75 30.05
N PRO A 72 12.81 8.77 30.56
CA PRO A 72 12.57 10.02 29.84
C PRO A 72 13.86 10.81 29.56
N ASN A 73 14.90 10.64 30.38
CA ASN A 73 16.17 11.35 30.18
C ASN A 73 16.94 10.80 28.98
N LYS A 74 16.78 9.51 28.71
CA LYS A 74 17.50 8.81 27.64
C LYS A 74 16.70 8.79 26.33
N TYR A 75 15.39 8.62 26.43
CA TYR A 75 14.46 8.52 25.30
C TYR A 75 13.30 9.49 25.51
N PRO A 76 13.52 10.81 25.33
CA PRO A 76 12.44 11.78 25.41
C PRO A 76 11.42 11.52 24.29
N VAL A 77 10.14 11.51 24.66
CA VAL A 77 9.04 11.45 23.69
C VAL A 77 8.89 12.80 22.98
N PRO A 78 8.45 12.83 21.72
CA PRO A 78 8.15 14.09 21.04
C PRO A 78 7.14 14.95 21.81
N GLU A 79 7.27 16.27 21.70
CA GLU A 79 6.29 17.20 22.27
C GLU A 79 4.97 17.12 21.48
N ASN A 80 3.83 17.15 22.17
CA ASN A 80 2.50 17.03 21.57
C ASN A 80 2.37 15.81 20.62
N TRP A 81 2.92 14.67 21.04
CA TRP A 81 3.05 13.49 20.18
C TRP A 81 1.69 12.89 19.80
N LEU A 82 1.33 13.02 18.52
CA LEU A 82 0.05 12.56 17.95
C LEU A 82 0.02 11.06 17.56
N HIS A 83 0.67 10.21 18.37
CA HIS A 83 0.77 8.79 18.03
C HIS A 83 -0.58 8.07 18.08
N LYS A 84 -1.52 8.54 18.91
CA LYS A 84 -2.86 7.93 19.05
C LYS A 84 -3.75 8.24 17.85
N GLU A 85 -3.66 9.47 17.37
CA GLU A 85 -4.34 9.95 16.18
C GLU A 85 -3.83 9.21 14.94
N ALA A 86 -2.51 9.04 14.82
CA ALA A 86 -1.91 8.23 13.77
C ALA A 86 -2.32 6.75 13.88
N HIS A 87 -2.34 6.19 15.08
CA HIS A 87 -2.80 4.81 15.32
C HIS A 87 -4.24 4.61 14.85
N GLN A 88 -5.15 5.52 15.23
CA GLN A 88 -6.54 5.49 14.80
C GLN A 88 -6.66 5.60 13.28
N LEU A 89 -5.91 6.51 12.66
CA LEU A 89 -5.91 6.70 11.21
C LEU A 89 -5.50 5.41 10.46
N PHE A 90 -4.56 4.64 10.99
CA PHE A 90 -4.15 3.38 10.38
C PHE A 90 -5.16 2.24 10.55
N LEU A 91 -5.86 2.18 11.68
CA LEU A 91 -6.84 1.12 11.94
C LEU A 91 -8.20 1.40 11.31
N GLU A 92 -8.61 2.66 11.31
CA GLU A 92 -9.89 3.12 10.80
C GLU A 92 -9.70 4.26 9.79
N PRO A 93 -9.00 4.00 8.67
CA PRO A 93 -8.88 4.99 7.61
C PRO A 93 -10.24 5.23 6.96
N GLU A 94 -10.46 6.46 6.51
CA GLU A 94 -11.59 6.75 5.63
C GLU A 94 -11.37 6.06 4.28
N VAL A 95 -12.17 5.04 3.99
CA VAL A 95 -12.09 4.23 2.77
C VAL A 95 -13.43 4.23 2.05
N LEU A 96 -13.38 4.12 0.73
CA LEU A 96 -14.58 3.90 -0.08
C LEU A 96 -15.20 2.54 0.24
N ASP A 97 -16.52 2.44 0.14
CA ASP A 97 -17.23 1.17 0.23
C ASP A 97 -16.84 0.27 -0.96
N PRO A 98 -16.21 -0.89 -0.73
CA PRO A 98 -15.80 -1.79 -1.81
C PRO A 98 -16.96 -2.28 -2.68
N GLU A 99 -18.17 -2.35 -2.11
CA GLU A 99 -19.37 -2.84 -2.81
C GLU A 99 -20.01 -1.76 -3.69
N SER A 100 -19.58 -0.50 -3.55
CA SER A 100 -20.11 0.62 -4.32
C SER A 100 -19.66 0.64 -5.77
N VAL A 101 -18.57 -0.07 -6.11
CA VAL A 101 -17.97 -0.05 -7.46
C VAL A 101 -17.63 -1.46 -7.93
N GLU A 102 -18.22 -1.87 -9.05
CA GLU A 102 -17.87 -3.12 -9.73
C GLU A 102 -16.65 -2.93 -10.66
N LEU A 103 -15.55 -3.63 -10.38
CA LEU A 103 -14.33 -3.53 -11.18
C LEU A 103 -14.47 -4.26 -12.53
N LYS A 104 -14.62 -3.48 -13.61
CA LYS A 104 -14.69 -3.97 -15.00
C LYS A 104 -13.56 -3.42 -15.85
N TRP A 105 -12.94 -4.30 -16.63
CA TRP A 105 -11.98 -3.94 -17.67
C TRP A 105 -12.67 -3.99 -19.05
N SER A 106 -13.03 -2.82 -19.59
CA SER A 106 -13.75 -2.67 -20.86
C SER A 106 -12.81 -2.53 -22.08
N GLU A 107 -13.35 -2.44 -23.30
CA GLU A 107 -12.52 -2.21 -24.50
C GLU A 107 -11.98 -0.78 -24.47
N PRO A 108 -10.70 -0.54 -24.80
CA PRO A 108 -10.19 0.82 -24.92
C PRO A 108 -10.88 1.54 -26.08
N ASN A 109 -11.25 2.80 -25.88
CA ASN A 109 -11.70 3.66 -26.96
C ASN A 109 -10.48 4.16 -27.75
N GLU A 110 -10.08 3.43 -28.79
CA GLU A 110 -8.85 3.70 -29.55
C GLU A 110 -8.81 5.11 -30.14
N GLU A 111 -9.90 5.57 -30.74
CA GLU A 111 -9.96 6.87 -31.44
C GLU A 111 -9.75 8.04 -30.47
N GLU A 112 -10.47 8.04 -29.34
CA GLU A 112 -10.30 9.07 -28.33
C GLU A 112 -8.94 8.96 -27.62
N LEU A 113 -8.39 7.75 -27.46
CA LEU A 113 -7.04 7.58 -26.91
C LEU A 113 -5.98 8.22 -27.81
N ILE A 114 -6.10 8.06 -29.12
CA ILE A 114 -5.16 8.63 -30.10
C ILE A 114 -5.31 10.15 -30.14
N LYS A 115 -6.54 10.66 -30.18
CA LYS A 115 -6.83 12.09 -30.16
C LYS A 115 -6.23 12.76 -28.93
N PHE A 116 -6.40 12.17 -27.75
CA PHE A 116 -5.81 12.69 -26.51
C PHE A 116 -4.28 12.55 -26.50
N MET A 117 -3.75 11.35 -26.71
CA MET A 117 -2.32 11.09 -26.54
C MET A 117 -1.48 11.72 -27.65
N CYS A 118 -1.93 11.69 -28.90
CA CYS A 118 -1.16 12.17 -30.05
C CYS A 118 -1.52 13.62 -30.40
N GLY A 119 -2.81 13.96 -30.35
CA GLY A 119 -3.27 15.32 -30.64
C GLY A 119 -2.92 16.33 -29.55
N GLU A 120 -3.27 16.04 -28.29
CA GLU A 120 -3.06 16.96 -27.18
C GLU A 120 -1.70 16.77 -26.50
N LYS A 121 -1.34 15.51 -26.20
CA LYS A 121 -0.11 15.19 -25.45
C LYS A 121 1.11 14.94 -26.33
N GLN A 122 0.96 15.04 -27.66
CA GLN A 122 2.05 14.97 -28.66
C GLN A 122 2.92 13.70 -28.60
N PHE A 123 2.35 12.58 -28.16
CA PHE A 123 3.01 11.27 -28.26
C PHE A 123 3.04 10.78 -29.73
N SER A 124 4.00 9.89 -30.02
CA SER A 124 4.09 9.23 -31.32
C SER A 124 2.87 8.34 -31.57
N GLU A 125 2.11 8.65 -32.61
CA GLU A 125 0.90 7.91 -32.99
C GLU A 125 1.17 6.43 -33.27
N GLU A 126 2.28 6.12 -33.95
CA GLU A 126 2.71 4.75 -34.21
C GLU A 126 2.88 3.95 -32.90
N ARG A 127 3.52 4.55 -31.89
CA ARG A 127 3.72 3.92 -30.57
C ARG A 127 2.40 3.71 -29.84
N ILE A 128 1.52 4.71 -29.87
CA ILE A 128 0.21 4.64 -29.20
C ILE A 128 -0.67 3.56 -29.84
N ARG A 129 -0.81 3.55 -31.17
CA ARG A 129 -1.59 2.53 -31.90
C ARG A 129 -1.06 1.12 -31.64
N SER A 130 0.26 0.94 -31.65
CA SER A 130 0.88 -0.35 -31.33
C SER A 130 0.58 -0.78 -29.88
N GLY A 131 0.62 0.16 -28.94
CA GLY A 131 0.24 -0.06 -27.54
C GLY A 131 -1.24 -0.46 -27.36
N VAL A 132 -2.17 0.26 -28.00
CA VAL A 132 -3.60 -0.04 -27.96
C VAL A 132 -3.87 -1.45 -28.52
N LYS A 133 -3.27 -1.78 -29.66
CA LYS A 133 -3.39 -3.12 -30.25
C LYS A 133 -2.88 -4.23 -29.32
N ARG A 134 -1.80 -3.99 -28.58
CA ARG A 134 -1.29 -4.93 -27.56
C ARG A 134 -2.27 -5.07 -26.38
N LEU A 135 -2.85 -3.96 -25.92
CA LEU A 135 -3.82 -3.94 -24.83
C LEU A 135 -5.11 -4.71 -25.15
N SER A 136 -5.70 -4.47 -26.33
CA SER A 136 -6.90 -5.22 -26.77
C SER A 136 -6.61 -6.72 -26.93
N LYS A 137 -5.42 -7.08 -27.43
CA LYS A 137 -5.01 -8.49 -27.57
C LYS A 137 -4.77 -9.18 -26.23
N SER A 138 -4.11 -8.53 -25.27
CA SER A 138 -3.84 -9.15 -23.96
C SER A 138 -5.12 -9.48 -23.21
N ARG A 139 -6.20 -8.74 -23.47
CA ARG A 139 -7.52 -9.03 -22.90
C ARG A 139 -8.14 -10.33 -23.42
N GLN A 140 -8.03 -10.59 -24.71
CA GLN A 140 -8.56 -11.81 -25.35
C GLN A 140 -7.74 -13.06 -25.02
N GLY A 141 -6.50 -12.91 -24.53
CA GLY A 141 -5.61 -14.01 -24.19
C GLY A 141 -5.82 -14.64 -22.81
N SER A 142 -6.76 -14.13 -21.99
CA SER A 142 -7.08 -14.76 -20.71
C SER A 142 -7.84 -16.07 -20.95
N THR A 143 -7.20 -17.19 -20.60
CA THR A 143 -7.66 -18.56 -20.90
C THR A 143 -8.79 -19.05 -19.98
N GLN A 144 -9.27 -18.20 -19.07
CA GLN A 144 -10.33 -18.49 -18.13
C GLN A 144 -11.41 -17.41 -18.26
N GLY A 145 -12.53 -17.75 -18.89
CA GLY A 145 -13.72 -16.89 -18.90
C GLY A 145 -14.19 -16.60 -17.47
N ARG A 146 -14.73 -15.42 -17.23
CA ARG A 146 -15.31 -15.09 -15.92
C ARG A 146 -16.59 -15.90 -15.77
N LEU A 147 -16.80 -16.49 -14.59
CA LEU A 147 -18.02 -17.25 -14.31
C LEU A 147 -19.29 -16.41 -14.50
N ASP A 148 -19.15 -15.09 -14.35
CA ASP A 148 -20.18 -14.07 -14.56
C ASP A 148 -20.64 -13.97 -16.03
N ASP A 149 -19.86 -14.47 -17.00
CA ASP A 149 -20.25 -14.50 -18.42
C ASP A 149 -21.23 -15.64 -18.75
N PHE A 150 -21.43 -16.61 -17.85
CA PHE A 150 -22.25 -17.81 -18.11
C PHE A 150 -23.74 -17.64 -17.83
N PHE A 151 -24.13 -16.68 -16.99
CA PHE A 151 -25.54 -16.49 -16.63
C PHE A 151 -25.94 -15.04 -16.84
N LYS A 152 -26.60 -14.78 -17.98
CA LYS A 152 -27.46 -13.62 -18.16
C LYS A 152 -28.92 -14.10 -18.17
N PRO A 153 -29.87 -13.36 -17.56
CA PRO A 153 -31.30 -13.64 -17.70
C PRO A 153 -31.77 -13.51 -19.16
#